data_AF-A0A5J5WU12-F1
#
_entry.id   AF-A0A5J5WU12-F1
#
_cell.length_a   1.000
_cell.length_b   1.000
_cell.length_c   1.000
_cell.angle_alpha   90.00
_cell.angle_beta   90.00
_cell.angle_gamma   90.00
#
_symmetry.space_group_name_H-M   'P 1'
#
loop_
_entity.id
_entity.type
_entity.pdbx_description
1 polymer ?
#
loop_
_entity_poly.entity_id
_entity_poly.type
_entity_poly.pdbx_seq_one_letter_code
_entity_poly.pdbx_strand_id
1 'polypeptide(L)'
;MNPMGRMNDDNNDPLLKRHPNELMPSLEVQLFKENPNPDLSYMPSPRIFRTHVPYPMLPESVKNSACKIVYITRDPKDMFVSLWHCLNSLVTTQGNDPWPMDEAFDSFCRGVHVFGPFHDHV
;
A
#
# COMPACT_ATOMS: atom_id res chain seq x y z
N MET A 1 -21.91 -8.29 25.73
CA MET A 1 -20.60 -8.67 26.30
C MET A 1 -19.53 -7.89 25.54
N ASN A 2 -18.95 -6.88 26.16
CA ASN A 2 -17.72 -6.25 25.66
C ASN A 2 -16.55 -7.17 26.06
N PRO A 3 -15.65 -7.57 25.14
CA PRO A 3 -14.43 -8.25 25.55
C PRO A 3 -13.63 -7.29 26.44
N MET A 4 -13.32 -7.74 27.67
CA MET A 4 -12.56 -6.97 28.66
C MET A 4 -11.23 -6.51 28.04
N GLY A 5 -11.02 -5.18 28.00
CA GLY A 5 -9.70 -4.62 27.69
C GLY A 5 -9.68 -3.23 27.06
N ARG A 6 -10.76 -2.76 26.42
CA ARG A 6 -10.82 -1.39 25.88
C ARG A 6 -11.17 -0.41 27.00
N MET A 7 -10.15 0.25 27.56
CA MET A 7 -10.37 1.49 28.30
C MET A 7 -10.94 2.52 27.31
N ASN A 8 -12.07 3.11 27.69
CA ASN A 8 -12.79 4.14 26.95
C ASN A 8 -11.96 5.43 26.84
N ASP A 9 -10.99 5.46 25.94
CA ASP A 9 -10.41 6.71 25.43
C ASP A 9 -10.46 6.70 23.90
N ASP A 10 -11.63 6.37 23.35
CA ASP A 10 -11.89 6.40 21.91
C ASP A 10 -11.58 7.80 21.33
N ASN A 11 -11.67 8.86 22.14
CA ASN A 11 -11.39 10.23 21.73
C ASN A 11 -9.92 10.51 21.38
N ASN A 12 -9.00 9.61 21.73
CA ASN A 12 -7.58 9.70 21.37
C ASN A 12 -7.14 8.72 20.27
N ASP A 13 -8.05 7.94 19.70
CA ASP A 13 -7.72 7.06 18.58
C ASP A 13 -7.31 7.90 17.35
N PRO A 14 -6.07 7.78 16.85
CA PRO A 14 -5.60 8.52 15.69
C PRO A 14 -6.40 8.19 14.42
N LEU A 15 -7.02 7.01 14.32
CA LEU A 15 -7.82 6.60 13.16
C LEU A 15 -9.16 7.35 13.07
N LEU A 16 -9.63 7.92 14.18
CA LEU A 16 -10.82 8.80 14.16
C LEU A 16 -10.49 10.21 13.70
N LYS A 17 -9.21 10.60 13.75
CA LYS A 17 -8.74 11.96 13.48
C LYS A 17 -8.03 12.09 12.13
N ARG A 18 -7.42 11.02 11.64
CA ARG A 18 -6.58 11.03 10.44
C ARG A 18 -6.88 9.83 9.57
N HIS A 19 -6.71 10.00 8.25
CA HIS A 19 -6.85 8.90 7.32
C HIS A 19 -5.73 7.86 7.57
N PRO A 20 -6.00 6.54 7.52
CA PRO A 20 -4.98 5.51 7.79
C PRO A 20 -3.69 5.66 6.97
N ASN A 21 -3.80 6.08 5.70
CA ASN A 21 -2.64 6.34 4.83
C ASN A 21 -1.71 7.46 5.35
N GLU A 22 -2.16 8.33 6.25
CA GLU A 22 -1.31 9.34 6.89
C GLU A 22 -0.53 8.78 8.09
N LEU A 23 -1.08 7.75 8.74
CA LEU A 23 -0.45 7.08 9.87
C LEU A 23 0.55 6.01 9.40
N MET A 24 0.37 5.52 8.18
CA MET A 24 1.15 4.43 7.57
C MET A 24 1.62 4.86 6.18
N PRO A 25 2.64 5.74 6.09
CA PRO A 25 3.08 6.25 4.80
C PRO A 25 3.63 5.12 3.92
N SER A 26 3.25 5.18 2.64
CA SER A 26 3.78 4.29 1.61
C SER A 26 5.21 4.68 1.22
N LEU A 27 6.09 3.68 1.10
CA LEU A 27 7.48 3.92 0.71
C LEU A 27 7.54 4.55 -0.69
N GLU A 28 6.86 3.95 -1.65
CA GLU A 28 6.95 4.27 -3.07
C GLU A 28 6.22 5.57 -3.49
N VAL A 29 5.14 5.98 -2.81
CA VAL A 29 4.37 7.18 -3.19
C VAL A 29 4.62 8.34 -2.24
N GLN A 30 4.69 8.11 -0.93
CA GLN A 30 4.69 9.19 0.06
C GLN A 30 6.08 9.54 0.59
N LEU A 31 7.00 8.58 0.70
CA LEU A 31 8.33 8.84 1.26
C LEU A 31 9.39 9.08 0.19
N PHE A 32 9.57 8.13 -0.73
CA PHE A 32 10.70 8.13 -1.65
C PHE A 32 10.42 8.77 -3.03
N LYS A 33 9.17 9.12 -3.31
CA LYS A 33 8.78 9.68 -4.62
C LYS A 33 9.51 11.00 -4.94
N GLU A 34 9.48 11.94 -4.00
CA GLU A 34 10.03 13.29 -4.20
C GLU A 34 11.46 13.42 -3.66
N ASN A 35 11.80 12.67 -2.60
CA ASN A 35 13.13 12.65 -2.00
C ASN A 35 13.66 11.21 -1.93
N PRO A 36 14.68 10.85 -2.74
CA PRO A 36 15.25 9.50 -2.73
C PRO A 36 15.91 9.09 -1.40
N ASN A 37 16.28 10.05 -0.55
CA ASN A 37 16.91 9.79 0.74
C ASN A 37 16.34 10.71 1.84
N PRO A 38 15.08 10.49 2.26
CA PRO A 38 14.47 11.26 3.33
C PRO A 38 15.07 10.88 4.68
N ASP A 39 15.29 11.86 5.54
CA ASP A 39 15.61 11.59 6.93
C ASP A 39 14.36 11.08 7.66
N LEU A 40 14.37 9.82 8.08
CA LEU A 40 13.27 9.18 8.82
C LEU A 40 13.54 9.09 10.33
N SER A 41 14.59 9.77 10.83
CA SER A 41 14.97 9.77 12.25
C SER A 41 13.97 10.50 13.14
N TYR A 42 13.21 11.45 12.59
CA TYR A 42 12.19 12.20 13.32
C TYR A 42 10.95 11.37 13.69
N MET A 43 10.75 10.20 13.07
CA MET A 43 9.60 9.34 13.34
C MET A 43 9.85 8.47 14.59
N PRO A 44 8.93 8.49 15.58
CA PRO A 44 9.08 7.68 16.79
C PRO A 44 8.99 6.18 16.48
N SER A 45 9.68 5.36 17.27
CA SER A 45 9.57 3.90 17.20
C SER A 45 8.43 3.39 18.10
N PRO A 46 7.70 2.33 17.71
CA PRO A 46 7.86 1.56 16.47
C PRO A 46 7.32 2.32 15.24
N ARG A 47 8.09 2.26 14.15
CA ARG A 47 7.70 2.86 12.86
C ARG A 47 6.88 1.87 12.05
N ILE A 48 5.81 2.35 11.43
CA ILE A 48 4.94 1.56 10.58
C ILE A 48 4.97 2.15 9.18
N PHE A 49 5.32 1.31 8.22
CA PHE A 49 5.36 1.65 6.81
C PHE A 49 4.54 0.62 6.03
N ARG A 50 4.07 1.01 4.85
CA ARG A 50 3.47 0.09 3.88
C ARG A 50 4.17 0.19 2.55
N THR A 51 4.13 -0.87 1.77
CA THR A 51 4.66 -0.85 0.42
C THR A 51 4.01 -1.93 -0.43
N HIS A 52 3.91 -1.65 -1.73
CA HIS A 52 3.56 -2.63 -2.75
C HIS A 52 4.81 -3.11 -3.52
N VAL A 53 6.02 -2.78 -3.08
CA VAL A 53 7.26 -3.24 -3.73
C VAL A 53 7.44 -4.75 -3.48
N PRO A 54 7.74 -5.55 -4.52
CA PRO A 54 8.00 -6.98 -4.37
C PRO A 54 9.15 -7.25 -3.39
N TYR A 55 9.05 -8.35 -2.63
CA TYR A 55 10.06 -8.72 -1.63
C TYR A 55 11.52 -8.70 -2.16
N PRO A 56 11.83 -9.24 -3.36
CA PRO A 56 13.19 -9.20 -3.89
C PRO A 56 13.75 -7.78 -4.07
N MET A 57 12.89 -6.80 -4.32
CA MET A 57 13.25 -5.40 -4.55
C MET A 57 13.33 -4.57 -3.26
N LEU A 58 12.97 -5.13 -2.10
CA LEU A 58 13.10 -4.41 -0.84
C LEU A 58 14.58 -4.13 -0.51
N PRO A 59 14.89 -3.01 0.17
CA PRO A 59 16.25 -2.72 0.61
C PRO A 59 16.81 -3.81 1.52
N GLU A 60 18.11 -4.10 1.39
CA GLU A 60 18.81 -5.04 2.27
C GLU A 60 18.75 -4.62 3.75
N SER A 61 18.64 -3.31 4.03
CA SER A 61 18.42 -2.81 5.38
C SER A 61 17.09 -3.27 5.98
N VAL A 62 16.05 -3.47 5.16
CA VAL A 62 14.77 -4.03 5.61
C VAL A 62 14.91 -5.52 5.82
N LYS A 63 15.43 -6.25 4.81
CA LYS A 63 15.56 -7.72 4.82
C LYS A 63 16.43 -8.24 5.96
N ASN A 64 17.51 -7.53 6.29
CA ASN A 64 18.49 -7.95 7.30
C ASN A 64 18.25 -7.31 8.68
N SER A 65 17.21 -6.49 8.85
CA SER A 65 16.87 -5.91 10.15
C SER A 65 15.96 -6.80 10.97
N ALA A 66 15.80 -6.48 12.26
CA ALA A 66 14.80 -7.09 13.13
C ALA A 66 13.36 -6.57 12.88
N CYS A 67 13.12 -5.81 11.80
CA CYS A 67 11.79 -5.36 11.46
C CYS A 67 10.90 -6.55 11.08
N LYS A 68 9.59 -6.42 11.30
CA LYS A 68 8.62 -7.46 10.96
C LYS A 68 7.91 -7.07 9.67
N ILE A 69 7.79 -8.03 8.76
CA ILE A 69 7.05 -7.86 7.50
C ILE A 69 5.71 -8.59 7.66
N VAL A 70 4.62 -7.87 7.44
CA VAL A 70 3.27 -8.43 7.35
C VAL A 70 2.83 -8.32 5.90
N TYR A 71 2.60 -9.47 5.26
CA TYR A 71 2.20 -9.55 3.87
C TYR A 71 0.72 -9.94 3.79
N ILE A 72 -0.07 -9.20 3.01
CA ILE A 72 -1.51 -9.41 2.85
C ILE A 72 -1.79 -9.70 1.38
N THR A 73 -2.46 -10.82 1.13
CA THR A 73 -2.87 -11.25 -0.21
C THR A 73 -4.39 -11.22 -0.34
N ARG A 74 -4.87 -11.12 -1.58
CA ARG A 74 -6.29 -11.18 -1.94
C ARG A 74 -6.48 -12.11 -3.12
N ASP A 75 -7.69 -12.62 -3.33
CA ASP A 75 -8.04 -13.31 -4.57
C ASP A 75 -7.67 -12.42 -5.78
N PRO A 76 -6.97 -12.96 -6.80
CA PRO A 76 -6.45 -12.16 -7.91
C PRO A 76 -7.55 -11.44 -8.70
N LYS A 77 -8.75 -12.01 -8.80
CA LYS A 77 -9.88 -11.38 -9.51
C LYS A 77 -10.36 -10.16 -8.74
N ASP A 78 -10.50 -10.29 -7.43
CA ASP A 78 -10.89 -9.18 -6.56
C ASP A 78 -9.81 -8.09 -6.52
N MET A 79 -8.54 -8.48 -6.52
CA MET A 79 -7.42 -7.55 -6.60
C MET A 79 -7.44 -6.77 -7.92
N PHE A 80 -7.64 -7.47 -9.04
CA PHE A 80 -7.75 -6.84 -10.37
C PHE A 80 -8.88 -5.81 -10.41
N VAL A 81 -10.10 -6.17 -10.00
CA VAL A 81 -11.25 -5.23 -10.00
C VAL A 81 -10.96 -4.00 -9.14
N SER A 82 -10.38 -4.22 -7.95
CA SER A 82 -9.99 -3.12 -7.05
C SER A 82 -8.93 -2.21 -7.67
N LEU A 83 -7.91 -2.78 -8.32
CA LEU A 83 -6.85 -2.04 -9.00
C LEU A 83 -7.41 -1.21 -10.16
N TRP A 84 -8.27 -1.81 -10.99
CA TRP A 84 -8.89 -1.16 -12.13
C TRP A 84 -9.69 0.08 -11.72
N HIS A 85 -10.54 -0.04 -10.69
CA HIS A 85 -11.27 1.11 -10.15
C HIS A 85 -10.36 2.18 -9.54
N CYS A 86 -9.32 1.77 -8.81
CA CYS A 86 -8.36 2.69 -8.20
C CYS A 86 -7.63 3.53 -9.27
N LEU A 87 -7.09 2.87 -10.30
CA LEU A 87 -6.37 3.54 -11.39
C LEU A 87 -7.31 4.44 -12.20
N ASN A 88 -8.50 3.97 -12.56
CA ASN A 88 -9.45 4.80 -13.31
C ASN A 88 -9.94 6.00 -12.50
N SER A 89 -10.09 5.90 -11.18
CA SER A 89 -10.37 7.07 -10.34
C SER A 89 -9.26 8.12 -10.44
N LEU A 90 -7.99 7.70 -10.44
CA LEU A 90 -6.85 8.61 -10.59
C LEU A 90 -6.76 9.23 -11.99
N VAL A 91 -6.91 8.40 -13.04
CA VAL A 91 -6.81 8.82 -14.45
C VAL A 91 -7.93 9.79 -14.81
N THR A 92 -9.17 9.49 -14.41
CA THR A 92 -10.32 10.38 -14.68
C THR A 92 -10.23 11.70 -13.91
N THR A 93 -9.69 11.70 -12.68
CA THR A 93 -9.41 12.93 -11.92
C THR A 93 -8.38 13.83 -12.63
N GLN A 94 -7.51 13.24 -13.45
CA GLN A 94 -6.54 13.98 -14.28
C GLN A 94 -7.11 14.42 -15.64
N GLY A 95 -8.39 14.15 -15.92
CA GLY A 95 -9.06 14.52 -17.17
C GLY A 95 -8.77 13.58 -18.35
N ASN A 96 -8.18 12.41 -18.08
CA ASN A 96 -7.90 11.41 -19.09
C ASN A 96 -9.05 10.39 -19.18
N ASP A 97 -9.17 9.73 -20.34
CA ASP A 97 -10.15 8.66 -20.54
C ASP A 97 -9.85 7.44 -19.67
N PRO A 98 -10.87 6.76 -19.12
CA PRO A 98 -10.69 5.57 -18.31
C PRO A 98 -10.12 4.41 -19.14
N TRP A 99 -9.28 3.59 -18.53
CA TRP A 99 -8.76 2.37 -19.12
C TRP A 99 -9.88 1.33 -19.31
N PRO A 100 -10.17 0.85 -20.53
CA PRO A 100 -11.15 -0.20 -20.75
C PRO A 100 -10.85 -1.47 -19.95
N MET A 101 -11.90 -2.09 -19.40
CA MET A 101 -11.75 -3.26 -18.50
C MET A 101 -11.10 -4.46 -19.19
N ASP A 102 -11.48 -4.76 -20.43
CA ASP A 102 -10.95 -5.93 -21.16
C ASP A 102 -9.44 -5.79 -21.43
N GLU A 103 -8.99 -4.58 -21.80
CA GLU A 103 -7.57 -4.29 -22.00
C GLU A 103 -6.78 -4.35 -20.69
N ALA A 104 -7.34 -3.79 -19.61
CA ALA A 104 -6.74 -3.86 -18.30
C ALA A 104 -6.63 -5.30 -17.79
N PHE A 105 -7.64 -6.12 -18.05
CA PHE A 105 -7.65 -7.54 -17.67
C PHE A 105 -6.61 -8.33 -18.45
N ASP A 106 -6.51 -8.13 -19.77
CA ASP A 106 -5.47 -8.75 -20.58
C ASP A 106 -4.06 -8.36 -20.09
N SER A 107 -3.84 -7.06 -19.82
CA SER A 107 -2.58 -6.57 -19.27
C SER A 107 -2.27 -7.17 -17.90
N PHE A 108 -3.28 -7.32 -17.05
CA PHE A 108 -3.18 -7.97 -15.74
C PHE A 108 -2.74 -9.44 -15.87
N CYS A 109 -3.41 -10.22 -16.73
CA CYS A 109 -3.08 -11.62 -17.00
C CYS A 109 -1.69 -11.81 -17.59
N ARG A 110 -1.20 -10.86 -18.40
CA ARG A 110 0.18 -10.85 -18.92
C ARG A 110 1.22 -10.41 -17.88
N GLY A 111 0.80 -10.05 -16.67
CA GLY A 111 1.69 -9.55 -15.62
C GLY A 111 2.14 -8.10 -15.82
N VAL A 112 1.61 -7.40 -16.83
CA VAL A 112 1.98 -6.02 -17.17
C VAL A 112 1.04 -5.07 -16.46
N HIS A 113 1.26 -4.88 -15.16
CA HIS A 113 0.51 -3.93 -14.35
C HIS A 113 1.38 -3.39 -13.22
N VAL A 114 0.89 -2.35 -12.54
CA VAL A 114 1.59 -1.72 -11.41
C VAL A 114 1.89 -2.77 -10.32
N PHE A 115 3.17 -2.94 -10.01
CA PHE A 115 3.73 -3.97 -9.10
C PHE A 115 3.48 -5.43 -9.52
N GLY A 116 3.10 -5.69 -10.77
CA GLY A 116 3.00 -7.05 -11.31
C GLY A 116 4.38 -7.67 -11.66
N PRO A 117 4.42 -8.97 -11.99
CA PRO A 117 3.29 -9.91 -12.08
C PRO A 117 2.77 -10.38 -10.71
N PHE A 118 1.45 -10.53 -10.57
CA PHE A 118 0.82 -10.97 -9.31
C PHE A 118 1.37 -12.31 -8.80
N HIS A 119 1.55 -13.29 -9.69
CA HIS A 119 2.00 -14.64 -9.33
C HIS A 119 3.43 -14.69 -8.78
N ASP A 120 4.28 -13.73 -9.17
CA ASP A 120 5.66 -13.64 -8.65
C ASP A 120 5.71 -12.79 -7.38
N HIS A 121 4.68 -11.98 -7.15
CA HIS A 121 4.58 -11.11 -5.99
C HIS A 121 4.06 -11.85 -4.75
N VAL A 122 3.19 -12.84 -4.92
CA VAL A 122 2.59 -13.68 -3.86
C VAL A 122 3.41 -14.95 -3.65
#